data_AF-A0A1C6A587-F1
#
_entry.id   AF-A0A1C6A587-F1
#
_cell.length_a   1.000
_cell.length_b   1.000
_cell.length_c   1.000
_cell.angle_alpha   90.00
_cell.angle_beta   90.00
_cell.angle_gamma   90.00
#
_symmetry.space_group_name_H-M   'P 1'
#
loop_
_entity.id
_entity.type
_entity.pdbx_description
1 polymer ?
#
loop_
_entity_poly.entity_id
_entity_poly.type
_entity_poly.pdbx_seq_one_letter_code
_entity_poly.pdbx_strand_id
1 'polypeptide(L)' 'MKLCPRCRTALKIGKTYTRVEGDQSPETPTRVYLCQELYCRNPVCDAGKSGQAVETVEHRVV' A
#
# COMPACT_ATOMS: atom_id res chain seq x y z
N MET A 1 -2.36 4.98 13.19
CA MET A 1 -1.85 5.95 12.19
C MET A 1 -0.38 5.64 11.93
N LYS A 2 0.02 5.38 10.68
CA LYS A 2 1.40 4.98 10.34
C LYS A 2 2.29 6.21 10.09
N LEU A 3 3.57 6.09 10.47
CA LEU A 3 4.57 7.14 10.35
C LEU A 3 5.65 6.74 9.33
N CYS A 4 6.18 7.72 8.61
CA CYS A 4 7.33 7.51 7.74
C CYS A 4 8.54 7.07 8.57
N PRO A 5 9.21 5.95 8.25
CA PRO A 5 10.36 5.48 9.03
C PRO A 5 11.55 6.42 8.97
N ARG A 6 11.63 7.31 7.97
CA ARG A 6 12.73 8.27 7.79
C ARG A 6 12.55 9.56 8.58
N CYS A 7 11.39 10.19 8.48
CA CYS A 7 11.15 11.52 9.06
C CYS A 7 10.09 11.56 10.17
N ARG A 8 9.51 10.41 10.53
CA ARG A 8 8.44 10.26 11.54
C ARG A 8 7.18 11.09 11.29
N THR A 9 7.06 11.71 10.12
CA THR A 9 5.84 12.40 9.70
C THR A 9 4.76 11.37 9.34
N ALA A 10 3.51 11.70 9.60
CA ALA A 10 2.34 10.97 9.16
C ALA A 10 2.40 10.57 7.67
N LEU A 11 2.12 9.29 7.37
CA LEU A 11 1.87 8.86 6.00
C LEU A 11 0.46 9.24 5.56
N LYS A 12 0.26 9.38 4.25
CA LYS A 12 -1.06 9.54 3.60
C LYS A 12 -1.33 8.37 2.67
N ILE A 13 -2.60 8.01 2.47
CA ILE A 13 -2.99 7.10 1.39
C ILE A 13 -2.87 7.87 0.07
N GLY A 14 -2.08 7.35 -0.87
CA GLY A 14 -1.93 7.93 -2.20
C GLY A 14 -2.65 7.15 -3.30
N LYS A 15 -2.81 5.83 -3.11
CA LYS A 15 -3.49 4.96 -4.06
C LYS A 15 -4.21 3.83 -3.32
N THR A 16 -5.39 3.48 -3.82
CA THR A 16 -6.17 2.32 -3.36
C THR A 16 -6.54 1.50 -4.59
N TYR A 17 -6.33 0.20 -4.55
CA TYR A 17 -6.70 -0.71 -5.63
C TYR A 17 -7.00 -2.11 -5.10
N THR A 18 -7.67 -2.91 -5.91
CA THR A 18 -7.91 -4.32 -5.63
C THR A 18 -6.84 -5.16 -6.32
N ARG A 19 -6.19 -6.07 -5.58
CA ARG A 19 -5.37 -7.15 -6.17
C ARG A 19 -6.15 -8.44 -6.08
N VAL A 20 -6.22 -9.17 -7.18
CA VAL A 20 -6.84 -10.49 -7.25
C VAL A 20 -5.74 -11.50 -7.55
N GLU A 21 -5.69 -12.56 -6.76
CA GLU A 21 -4.80 -13.72 -6.94
C GLU A 21 -5.65 -14.97 -7.15
N GLY A 22 -5.08 -15.99 -7.80
CA GLY A 22 -5.77 -17.22 -8.18
C GLY A 22 -6.35 -17.16 -9.59
N ASP A 23 -6.82 -18.31 -10.06
CA ASP A 23 -7.50 -18.47 -11.35
C ASP A 23 -8.78 -19.31 -11.19
N GLN A 24 -9.32 -19.83 -12.31
CA GLN A 24 -10.54 -20.66 -12.27
C GLN A 24 -10.28 -22.13 -11.89
N SER A 25 -9.02 -22.51 -11.58
CA SER A 25 -8.69 -23.87 -11.16
C SER A 25 -9.13 -24.12 -9.70
N PRO A 26 -9.53 -25.36 -9.37
CA PRO A 26 -9.86 -25.73 -7.99
C PRO A 26 -8.69 -25.62 -7.02
N GLU A 27 -7.46 -25.66 -7.53
CA GLU A 27 -6.23 -25.71 -6.74
C GLU A 27 -5.71 -24.32 -6.33
N THR A 28 -6.14 -23.26 -7.04
CA THR A 28 -5.77 -21.87 -6.72
C THR A 28 -7.01 -21.03 -6.38
N PRO A 29 -7.48 -21.07 -5.12
CA PRO A 29 -8.69 -20.34 -4.74
C PRO A 29 -8.49 -18.83 -4.98
N THR A 30 -9.49 -18.20 -5.60
CA THR A 30 -9.53 -16.76 -5.80
C THR A 30 -9.41 -16.04 -4.47
N ARG A 31 -8.43 -15.14 -4.35
CA ARG A 31 -8.23 -14.26 -3.19
C ARG A 31 -8.29 -12.82 -3.66
N VAL A 32 -9.03 -12.00 -2.92
CA VAL A 32 -9.21 -10.58 -3.24
C VAL A 32 -8.65 -9.76 -2.09
N TYR A 33 -7.74 -8.85 -2.40
CA TYR A 33 -7.12 -7.94 -1.44
C TYR A 33 -7.44 -6.50 -1.79
N LEU A 34 -7.78 -5.70 -0.79
CA LEU A 34 -7.77 -4.25 -0.86
C LEU A 34 -6.37 -3.77 -0.49
N CYS A 35 -5.67 -3.20 -1.45
CA CYS A 35 -4.31 -2.67 -1.30
C CYS A 35 -4.34 -1.15 -1.18
N GLN A 36 -3.64 -0.62 -0.17
CA GLN A 36 -3.47 0.81 0.06
C GLN A 36 -1.98 1.17 0.07
N GLU A 37 -1.54 1.96 -0.90
CA GLU A 37 -0.18 2.50 -0.94
C GLU A 37 -0.11 3.78 -0.10
N LEU A 38 0.82 3.78 0.85
CA LEU A 38 1.08 4.85 1.79
C LEU A 38 2.30 5.67 1.36
N TYR A 39 2.17 6.99 1.33
CA TYR A 39 3.19 7.92 0.88
C TYR A 39 3.60 8.89 1.98
N CYS A 40 4.87 9.28 2.00
CA CYS A 40 5.35 10.34 2.88
C CYS A 40 4.79 11.69 2.41
N ARG A 41 4.19 12.45 3.32
CA ARG A 41 3.67 13.80 3.01
C ARG A 41 4.69 14.91 3.19
N ASN A 42 5.87 14.62 3.75
CA ASN A 42 6.88 15.62 4.03
C ASN A 42 7.72 15.89 2.76
N PRO A 43 7.61 17.08 2.12
CA PRO A 43 8.25 17.37 0.85
C PRO A 43 9.79 17.47 0.94
N VAL A 44 10.35 17.71 2.14
CA VAL A 44 11.80 17.77 2.32
C VAL A 44 12.41 16.40 2.62
N CYS A 45 11.60 15.40 2.99
CA CYS A 45 12.05 14.04 3.20
C CYS A 45 12.31 13.34 1.86
N ASP A 46 13.38 12.57 1.75
CA ASP A 46 13.71 11.82 0.52
C ASP A 46 12.57 10.89 0.07
N ALA A 47 11.86 10.28 1.02
CA ALA A 47 10.70 9.44 0.72
C ALA A 47 9.48 10.24 0.22
N GLY A 48 9.39 11.53 0.56
CA GLY A 48 8.39 12.43 -0.02
C GLY A 48 8.78 12.91 -1.41
N LYS A 49 10.08 13.17 -1.63
CA LYS A 49 10.63 13.59 -2.92
C LYS A 49 10.58 12.49 -3.99
N SER A 50 10.75 11.22 -3.59
CA SER A 50 10.78 10.11 -4.54
C SER A 50 9.45 9.89 -5.26
N GLY A 51 8.33 10.33 -4.68
CA GLY A 51 6.99 10.06 -5.20
C GLY A 51 6.63 8.56 -5.19
N GLN A 52 7.39 7.73 -4.47
CA GLN A 52 7.16 6.30 -4.36
C GLN A 52 6.40 5.95 -3.09
N ALA A 53 5.67 4.83 -3.12
CA ALA A 53 5.03 4.29 -1.93
C ALA A 53 6.10 3.91 -0.90
N VAL A 54 5.89 4.32 0.35
CA VAL A 54 6.70 3.94 1.51
C VAL A 54 6.33 2.54 1.98
N GLU A 55 5.05 2.19 1.88
CA GLU A 55 4.50 0.91 2.31
C GLU A 55 3.21 0.63 1.55
N THR A 56 2.89 -0.64 1.30
CA THR A 56 1.57 -1.09 0.86
C THR A 56 0.93 -1.90 1.98
N VAL A 57 -0.27 -1.50 2.41
CA VAL A 57 -1.08 -2.24 3.37
C VAL A 57 -2.10 -3.07 2.61
N GLU A 58 -2.18 -4.36 2.91
CA GLU A 58 -3.08 -5.30 2.26
C GLU A 58 -4.13 -5.80 3.25
N HIS A 59 -5.40 -5.66 2.89
CA HIS A 59 -6.53 -6.21 3.63
C HIS A 59 -7.21 -7.27 2.78
N ARG A 60 -7.19 -8.53 3.22
CA ARG A 60 -7.93 -9.60 2.54
C ARG A 60 -9.43 -9.36 2.69
N VAL A 61 -10.14 -9.40 1.58
CA VAL A 61 -11.58 -9.18 1.46
C VAL A 61 -12.32 -10.50 1.26
N VAL A 62 -11.77 -11.39 0.42
CA VAL A 62 -12.29 -12.73 0.09
C VAL A 62 -11.13 -13.71 -0.03
#